data_AF-A0A429J4I4-F1
#
_entry.id   AF-A0A429J4I4-F1
#
_cell.length_a   1.000
_cell.length_b   1.000
_cell.length_c   1.000
_cell.angle_alpha   90.00
_cell.angle_beta   90.00
_cell.angle_gamma   90.00
#
_symmetry.space_group_name_H-M   'P 1'
#
loop_
_entity.id
_entity.type
_entity.pdbx_description
1 polymer ?
#
loop_
_entity_poly.entity_id
_entity_poly.type
_entity_poly.pdbx_seq_one_letter_code
_entity_poly.pdbx_strand_id
1 'polypeptide(L)'
;MIVWLNGASGAGKSTAARYLLDLLPGSTLYDPELVGSELRLMLPAARLEEIGDYQDLPAWRRLVVDTAAALLHEVPGPLVTPMPLLRQEYRDEIFGGLASRRVPVRHVLLHAEETILRERLARRTDHTGDGAGGRAARGRDLTHLESYEDALGWLKQDAHVIDTARLTPRETAERIAEAVRAGAGACDIVQTPEPTAETLAAGVLLFDDADRVLLVDPTYKPGWEFPGGVVEPGEPPARAGLREVTEELGIQLHSPPRLLVLDWEPPVPPGFGGLRMLFDGGRLAGEQIRDLLLPGPELRGWRFATEEEAADMLPPVRWNRLRWALRAREQGRPLNLEAGVPVG
;
A
#
# COMPACT_ATOMS: atom_id res chain seq x y z
N MET A 1 16.39 -8.23 -4.35
CA MET A 1 15.10 -8.89 -4.03
C MET A 1 14.95 -8.94 -2.52
N ILE A 2 13.71 -8.79 -2.03
CA ILE A 2 13.35 -8.99 -0.63
C ILE A 2 12.40 -10.19 -0.52
N VAL A 3 12.61 -11.04 0.47
CA VAL A 3 11.68 -12.07 0.91
C VAL A 3 11.01 -11.57 2.19
N TRP A 4 9.78 -11.08 2.07
CA TRP A 4 9.01 -10.55 3.18
C TRP A 4 8.20 -11.67 3.85
N LEU A 5 8.51 -11.97 5.11
CA LEU A 5 7.81 -12.98 5.90
C LEU A 5 6.77 -12.28 6.77
N ASN A 6 5.50 -12.42 6.39
CA ASN A 6 4.34 -11.88 7.10
C ASN A 6 3.60 -12.99 7.89
N GLY A 7 2.69 -12.62 8.78
CA GLY A 7 1.92 -13.53 9.62
C GLY A 7 1.78 -13.04 11.05
N ALA A 8 0.93 -13.70 11.84
CA ALA A 8 0.65 -13.31 13.22
C ALA A 8 1.89 -13.43 14.15
N SER A 9 1.79 -12.82 15.34
CA SER A 9 2.67 -13.14 16.46
C SER A 9 2.61 -14.64 16.77
N GLY A 10 3.76 -15.29 16.96
CA GLY A 10 3.84 -16.74 17.18
C GLY A 10 3.79 -17.60 15.91
N ALA A 11 3.60 -17.02 14.71
CA ALA A 11 3.67 -17.76 13.44
C ALA A 11 5.09 -18.27 13.08
N GLY A 12 6.11 -17.88 13.85
CA GLY A 12 7.48 -18.39 13.67
C GLY A 12 8.36 -17.59 12.68
N LYS A 13 7.90 -16.42 12.21
CA LYS A 13 8.60 -15.56 11.24
C LYS A 13 10.10 -15.38 11.51
N SER A 14 10.46 -14.84 12.67
CA SER A 14 11.86 -14.55 13.01
C SER A 14 12.71 -15.82 13.14
N THR A 15 12.13 -16.94 13.58
CA THR A 15 12.83 -18.22 13.67
C THR A 15 13.02 -18.84 12.29
N ALA A 16 11.99 -18.83 11.44
CA ALA A 16 12.07 -19.29 10.06
C ALA A 16 13.06 -18.44 9.24
N ALA A 17 13.09 -17.12 9.45
CA ALA A 17 14.04 -16.20 8.81
C ALA A 17 15.50 -16.61 9.05
N ARG A 18 15.85 -17.00 10.28
CA ARG A 18 17.22 -17.44 10.61
C ARG A 18 17.62 -18.72 9.88
N TYR A 19 16.74 -19.72 9.84
CA TYR A 19 17.00 -20.94 9.07
C TYR A 19 17.05 -20.68 7.56
N LEU A 20 16.28 -19.69 7.08
CA LEU A 20 16.25 -19.34 5.67
C LEU A 20 17.59 -18.75 5.19
N LEU A 21 18.37 -18.12 6.08
CA LEU A 21 19.70 -17.60 5.74
C LEU A 21 20.64 -18.69 5.25
N ASP A 22 20.54 -19.89 5.82
CA ASP A 22 21.34 -21.05 5.42
C ASP A 22 20.88 -21.68 4.10
N LEU A 23 19.63 -21.40 3.68
CA LEU A 23 18.98 -22.04 2.53
C LEU A 23 18.93 -21.14 1.29
N LEU A 24 19.09 -19.83 1.46
CA LEU A 24 19.15 -18.84 0.38
C LEU A 24 20.58 -18.27 0.30
N PRO A 25 21.38 -18.66 -0.70
CA PRO A 25 22.76 -18.21 -0.84
C PRO A 25 22.89 -16.68 -0.87
N GLY A 26 23.84 -16.15 -0.10
CA GLY A 26 24.11 -14.71 -0.01
C GLY A 26 23.03 -13.89 0.68
N SER A 27 21.98 -14.53 1.21
CA SER A 27 20.89 -13.80 1.85
C SER A 27 21.31 -13.17 3.19
N THR A 28 20.67 -12.06 3.52
CA THR A 28 20.95 -11.29 4.75
C THR A 28 19.65 -10.98 5.48
N LEU A 29 19.64 -11.10 6.81
CA LEU A 29 18.49 -10.72 7.62
C LEU A 29 18.38 -9.19 7.65
N TYR A 30 17.22 -8.67 7.27
CA TYR A 30 16.85 -7.28 7.47
C TYR A 30 15.67 -7.20 8.43
N ASP A 31 15.90 -6.69 9.64
CA ASP A 31 14.89 -6.53 10.68
C ASP A 31 14.39 -5.08 10.76
N PRO A 32 13.17 -4.76 10.28
CA PRO A 32 12.66 -3.40 10.28
C PRO A 32 12.31 -2.87 11.69
N GLU A 33 12.31 -3.71 12.74
CA GLU A 33 12.17 -3.25 14.13
C GLU A 33 13.33 -2.33 14.55
N LEU A 34 14.52 -2.48 13.92
CA LEU A 34 15.68 -1.64 14.18
C LEU A 34 15.43 -0.18 13.77
N VAL A 35 14.79 0.03 12.62
CA VAL A 35 14.39 1.38 12.16
C VAL A 35 13.40 2.00 13.16
N GLY A 36 12.46 1.21 13.68
CA GLY A 36 11.52 1.65 14.71
C GLY A 36 12.22 2.05 16.00
N SER A 37 13.23 1.27 16.40
CA SER A 37 14.06 1.53 17.59
C SER A 37 14.84 2.84 17.46
N GLU A 38 15.43 3.10 16.31
CA GLU A 38 16.16 4.35 16.04
C GLU A 38 15.24 5.57 16.06
N LEU A 39 14.07 5.50 15.42
CA LEU A 39 13.10 6.59 15.43
C LEU A 39 12.60 6.94 16.84
N ARG A 40 12.44 5.94 17.72
CA ARG A 40 12.08 6.16 19.14
C ARG A 40 13.14 6.94 19.92
N LEU A 41 14.41 6.88 19.50
CA LEU A 41 15.50 7.65 20.13
C LEU A 41 15.58 9.09 19.61
N MET A 42 15.06 9.34 18.40
CA MET A 42 15.20 10.64 17.72
C MET A 42 13.94 11.51 17.82
N LEU A 43 12.75 10.91 17.98
CA LEU A 43 11.49 11.63 18.02
C LEU A 43 11.16 12.19 19.40
N PRO A 44 10.47 13.35 19.49
CA PRO A 44 10.00 13.90 20.76
C PRO A 44 9.05 12.94 21.49
N ALA A 45 9.15 12.86 22.82
CA ALA A 45 8.30 11.99 23.64
C ALA A 45 6.79 12.21 23.41
N ALA A 46 6.35 13.48 23.31
CA ALA A 46 4.95 13.81 23.03
C ALA A 46 4.46 13.18 21.71
N ARG A 47 5.31 13.12 20.68
CA ARG A 47 4.94 12.47 19.41
C ARG A 47 4.87 10.95 19.53
N LEU A 48 5.70 10.36 20.39
CA LEU A 48 5.69 8.92 20.65
C LEU A 48 4.49 8.50 21.52
N GLU A 49 3.97 9.40 22.36
CA GLU A 49 2.76 9.16 23.16
C GLU A 49 1.48 9.13 22.31
N GLU A 50 1.48 9.79 21.15
CA GLU A 50 0.36 9.82 20.20
C GLU A 50 0.23 8.54 19.35
N ILE A 51 1.22 7.65 19.39
CA ILE A 51 1.27 6.44 18.54
C ILE A 51 1.22 5.17 19.39
N GLY A 52 0.38 4.22 18.99
CA GLY A 52 0.33 2.89 19.61
C GLY A 52 1.40 1.95 19.07
N ASP A 53 1.67 2.04 17.77
CA ASP A 53 2.67 1.26 17.06
C ASP A 53 3.67 2.18 16.33
N TYR A 54 4.95 1.82 16.31
CA TYR A 54 5.92 2.54 15.50
C TYR A 54 5.62 2.39 14.00
N GLN A 55 4.91 1.34 13.60
CA GLN A 55 4.46 1.17 12.21
C GLN A 55 3.49 2.27 11.75
N ASP A 56 2.81 2.93 12.69
CA ASP A 56 1.91 4.05 12.40
C ASP A 56 2.67 5.29 11.89
N LEU A 57 3.98 5.37 12.15
CA LEU A 57 4.82 6.48 11.70
C LEU A 57 5.07 6.42 10.18
N PRO A 58 4.67 7.46 9.41
CA PRO A 58 5.04 7.55 8.00
C PRO A 58 6.56 7.54 7.79
N ALA A 59 7.32 8.13 8.73
CA ALA A 59 8.78 8.11 8.72
C ALA A 59 9.35 6.69 8.83
N TRP A 60 8.72 5.81 9.62
CA TRP A 60 9.15 4.42 9.73
C TRP A 60 8.93 3.70 8.40
N ARG A 61 7.72 3.77 7.83
CA ARG A 61 7.40 3.09 6.56
C ARG A 61 8.35 3.53 5.43
N ARG A 62 8.63 4.84 5.34
CA ARG A 62 9.63 5.38 4.39
C ARG A 62 11.03 4.82 4.65
N LEU A 63 11.52 4.94 5.88
CA LEU A 63 12.89 4.51 6.21
C LEU A 63 13.07 3.00 6.03
N VAL A 64 12.02 2.19 6.23
CA VAL A 64 12.08 0.75 5.92
C VAL A 64 12.43 0.51 4.46
N VAL A 65 11.83 1.28 3.55
CA VAL A 65 12.15 1.21 2.12
C VAL A 65 13.57 1.74 1.85
N ASP A 66 13.96 2.88 2.43
CA ASP A 66 15.28 3.52 2.28
C ASP A 66 16.41 2.59 2.73
N THR A 67 16.27 2.04 3.93
CA THR A 67 17.24 1.09 4.50
C THR A 67 17.32 -0.18 3.67
N ALA A 68 16.19 -0.77 3.25
CA ALA A 68 16.21 -1.99 2.44
C ALA A 68 16.90 -1.77 1.08
N ALA A 69 16.59 -0.65 0.41
CA ALA A 69 17.21 -0.31 -0.87
C ALA A 69 18.72 -0.07 -0.72
N ALA A 70 19.16 0.62 0.34
CA ALA A 70 20.57 0.83 0.63
C ALA A 70 21.29 -0.50 0.93
N LEU A 71 20.72 -1.34 1.80
CA LEU A 71 21.30 -2.64 2.17
C LEU A 71 21.48 -3.56 0.95
N LEU A 72 20.54 -3.56 0.00
CA LEU A 72 20.65 -4.35 -1.23
C LEU A 72 21.84 -3.98 -2.12
N HIS A 73 22.43 -2.80 -1.96
CA HIS A 73 23.66 -2.42 -2.66
C HIS A 73 24.93 -2.96 -1.96
N GLU A 74 24.81 -3.33 -0.69
CA GLU A 74 25.92 -3.76 0.17
C GLU A 74 26.00 -5.29 0.33
N VAL A 75 24.93 -6.02 -0.02
CA VAL A 75 24.85 -7.47 0.16
C VAL A 75 24.78 -8.22 -1.18
N PRO A 76 25.34 -9.45 -1.27
CA PRO A 76 25.42 -10.19 -2.53
C PRO A 76 24.12 -10.93 -2.90
N GLY A 77 23.12 -10.96 -2.02
CA GLY A 77 21.92 -11.78 -2.18
C GLY A 77 20.65 -11.09 -1.66
N PRO A 78 19.55 -11.84 -1.50
CA PRO A 78 18.28 -11.25 -1.11
C PRO A 78 18.25 -10.85 0.37
N LEU A 79 17.45 -9.85 0.71
CA LEU A 79 17.12 -9.59 2.11
C LEU A 79 15.98 -10.49 2.57
N VAL A 80 16.08 -11.04 3.77
CA VAL A 80 14.99 -11.77 4.44
C VAL A 80 14.42 -10.87 5.53
N THR A 81 13.13 -10.56 5.44
CA THR A 81 12.49 -9.51 6.26
C THR A 81 11.30 -10.06 7.04
N PRO A 82 11.49 -10.48 8.30
CA PRO A 82 10.39 -10.94 9.15
C PRO A 82 9.68 -9.76 9.81
N MET A 83 8.51 -9.38 9.29
CA MET A 83 7.74 -8.25 9.83
C MET A 83 6.24 -8.43 9.53
N PRO A 84 5.36 -8.41 10.56
CA PRO A 84 3.93 -8.41 10.31
C PRO A 84 3.51 -7.08 9.67
N LEU A 85 2.81 -7.15 8.53
CA LEU A 85 2.07 -6.03 7.95
C LEU A 85 0.60 -6.44 7.90
N LEU A 86 -0.18 -6.00 8.89
CA LEU A 86 -1.59 -6.37 9.03
C LEU A 86 -2.53 -5.31 8.44
N ARG A 87 -2.01 -4.11 8.21
CA ARG A 87 -2.74 -3.03 7.55
C ARG A 87 -2.38 -2.97 6.08
N GLN A 88 -3.38 -3.08 5.22
CA GLN A 88 -3.19 -3.09 3.77
C GLN A 88 -2.55 -1.77 3.31
N GLU A 89 -2.96 -0.64 3.91
CA GLU A 89 -2.35 0.66 3.65
C GLU A 89 -0.82 0.67 3.85
N TYR A 90 -0.33 0.01 4.91
CA TYR A 90 1.10 0.00 5.25
C TYR A 90 1.87 -0.89 4.29
N ARG A 91 1.26 -2.01 3.88
CA ARG A 91 1.78 -2.86 2.81
C ARG A 91 1.90 -2.07 1.51
N ASP A 92 0.91 -1.27 1.14
CA ASP A 92 0.93 -0.52 -0.11
C ASP A 92 2.03 0.55 -0.09
N GLU A 93 2.15 1.32 0.99
CA GLU A 93 3.22 2.31 1.12
C GLU A 93 4.62 1.67 1.02
N ILE A 94 4.85 0.56 1.74
CA ILE A 94 6.17 -0.07 1.79
C ILE A 94 6.47 -0.78 0.47
N PHE A 95 5.56 -1.61 -0.04
CA PHE A 95 5.83 -2.39 -1.25
C PHE A 95 5.80 -1.52 -2.50
N GLY A 96 4.95 -0.48 -2.55
CA GLY A 96 4.99 0.55 -3.58
C GLY A 96 6.31 1.32 -3.58
N GLY A 97 6.81 1.73 -2.41
CA GLY A 97 8.13 2.36 -2.30
C GLY A 97 9.28 1.44 -2.71
N LEU A 98 9.18 0.13 -2.46
CA LEU A 98 10.16 -0.84 -2.94
C LEU A 98 10.08 -1.00 -4.47
N ALA A 99 8.88 -1.05 -5.03
CA ALA A 99 8.64 -1.14 -6.47
C ALA A 99 9.17 0.10 -7.22
N SER A 100 8.99 1.31 -6.68
CA SER A 100 9.52 2.56 -7.27
C SER A 100 11.05 2.54 -7.39
N ARG A 101 11.72 1.77 -6.53
CA ARG A 101 13.18 1.54 -6.54
C ARG A 101 13.58 0.26 -7.26
N ARG A 102 12.65 -0.35 -7.98
CA ARG A 102 12.83 -1.59 -8.73
C ARG A 102 13.31 -2.74 -7.85
N VAL A 103 12.91 -2.76 -6.59
CA VAL A 103 13.23 -3.84 -5.64
C VAL A 103 12.11 -4.88 -5.68
N PRO A 104 12.35 -6.09 -6.21
CA PRO A 104 11.31 -7.12 -6.26
C PRO A 104 11.03 -7.67 -4.86
N VAL A 105 9.76 -7.87 -4.54
CA VAL A 105 9.30 -8.45 -3.28
C VAL A 105 8.70 -9.84 -3.51
N ARG A 106 9.09 -10.78 -2.65
CA ARG A 106 8.40 -12.07 -2.46
C ARG A 106 7.63 -12.01 -1.14
N HIS A 107 6.32 -11.88 -1.19
CA HIS A 107 5.46 -11.83 0.00
C HIS A 107 4.99 -13.24 0.38
N VAL A 108 5.42 -13.69 1.55
CA VAL A 108 5.10 -15.02 2.07
C VAL A 108 4.35 -14.87 3.40
N LEU A 109 3.15 -15.43 3.47
CA LEU A 109 2.34 -15.45 4.67
C LEU A 109 2.55 -16.77 5.43
N LEU A 110 3.12 -16.69 6.62
CA LEU A 110 3.15 -17.81 7.56
C LEU A 110 1.85 -17.85 8.35
N HIS A 111 1.04 -18.87 8.09
CA HIS A 111 -0.28 -19.01 8.67
C HIS A 111 -0.33 -20.20 9.62
N ALA A 112 -1.12 -20.07 10.68
CA ALA A 112 -1.64 -21.15 11.51
C ALA A 112 -2.97 -20.66 12.09
N GLU A 113 -3.86 -21.60 12.40
CA GLU A 113 -5.12 -21.28 13.07
C GLU A 113 -4.87 -20.60 14.43
N GLU A 114 -5.81 -19.76 14.83
CA GLU A 114 -5.73 -18.94 16.05
C GLU A 114 -5.42 -19.79 17.30
N THR A 115 -6.04 -20.97 17.42
CA THR A 115 -5.82 -21.91 18.52
C THR A 115 -4.35 -22.33 18.63
N ILE A 116 -3.70 -22.63 17.51
CA ILE A 116 -2.29 -23.00 17.45
C ILE A 116 -1.40 -21.80 17.78
N LEU A 117 -1.74 -20.61 17.28
CA LEU A 117 -1.00 -19.39 17.56
C LEU A 117 -1.04 -19.03 19.05
N ARG A 118 -2.21 -19.13 19.68
CA ARG A 118 -2.40 -18.92 21.13
C ARG A 118 -1.58 -19.91 21.95
N GLU A 119 -1.58 -21.19 21.59
CA GLU A 119 -0.74 -22.20 22.25
C GLU A 119 0.76 -21.89 22.15
N ARG A 120 1.23 -21.47 20.96
CA ARG A 120 2.64 -21.09 20.74
C ARG A 120 3.03 -19.87 21.57
N LEU A 121 2.16 -18.87 21.66
CA LEU A 121 2.38 -17.67 22.45
C LEU A 121 2.39 -17.96 23.95
N ALA A 122 1.46 -18.80 24.44
CA ALA A 122 1.44 -19.24 25.83
C ALA A 122 2.78 -19.86 26.24
N ARG A 123 3.27 -20.84 25.45
CA ARG A 123 4.58 -21.48 25.69
C ARG A 123 5.74 -20.49 25.71
N ARG A 124 5.72 -19.47 24.85
CA ARG A 124 6.76 -18.42 24.84
C ARG A 124 6.73 -17.59 26.13
N THR A 125 5.54 -17.24 26.62
CA THR A 125 5.40 -16.41 27.83
C THR A 125 5.80 -17.12 29.10
N ASP A 126 5.58 -18.44 29.16
CA ASP A 126 6.03 -19.29 30.28
C ASP A 126 7.55 -19.27 30.45
N HIS A 127 8.31 -19.03 29.37
CA HIS A 127 9.77 -18.89 29.41
C HIS A 127 10.24 -17.48 29.84
N THR A 128 9.38 -16.45 29.75
CA THR A 128 9.72 -15.05 30.09
C THR A 128 9.26 -14.59 31.49
N GLY A 129 8.44 -15.39 32.18
CA GLY A 129 7.96 -15.15 33.55
C GLY A 129 6.75 -14.20 33.68
N ASP A 130 5.98 -14.34 34.77
CA ASP A 130 4.71 -13.62 35.03
C ASP A 130 4.89 -12.21 35.67
N GLY A 131 5.97 -11.51 35.31
CA GLY A 131 6.19 -10.11 35.70
C GLY A 131 5.18 -9.15 35.04
N ALA A 132 5.16 -7.88 35.47
CA ALA A 132 4.33 -6.84 34.84
C ALA A 132 4.59 -6.71 33.31
N GLY A 133 5.85 -6.91 32.89
CA GLY A 133 6.23 -6.97 31.47
C GLY A 133 5.65 -8.16 30.71
N GLY A 134 5.52 -9.34 31.36
CA GLY A 134 4.93 -10.54 30.76
C GLY A 134 3.41 -10.41 30.54
N ARG A 135 2.70 -9.77 31.48
CA ARG A 135 1.27 -9.46 31.32
C ARG A 135 0.99 -8.46 30.20
N ALA A 136 1.81 -7.41 30.09
CA ALA A 136 1.72 -6.43 29.01
C ALA A 136 2.10 -6.99 27.64
N ALA A 137 3.02 -7.96 27.58
CA ALA A 137 3.32 -8.70 26.35
C ALA A 137 2.13 -9.57 25.90
N ARG A 138 1.53 -10.34 26.83
CA ARG A 138 0.33 -11.14 26.55
C ARG A 138 -0.84 -10.31 26.02
N GLY A 139 -1.12 -9.15 26.62
CA GLY A 139 -2.18 -8.26 26.15
C GLY A 139 -1.96 -7.80 24.70
N ARG A 140 -0.73 -7.41 24.35
CA ARG A 140 -0.36 -7.01 22.98
C ARG A 140 -0.44 -8.16 21.98
N ASP A 141 -0.02 -9.35 22.39
CA ASP A 141 -0.11 -10.55 21.54
C ASP A 141 -1.55 -10.90 21.19
N LEU A 142 -2.50 -10.70 22.11
CA LEU A 142 -3.93 -10.94 21.88
C LEU A 142 -4.55 -9.94 20.90
N THR A 143 -4.32 -8.63 21.10
CA THR A 143 -4.80 -7.59 20.17
C THR A 143 -4.22 -7.80 18.77
N HIS A 144 -2.96 -8.23 18.67
CA HIS A 144 -2.33 -8.55 17.40
C HIS A 144 -2.97 -9.78 16.70
N LEU A 145 -3.54 -10.73 17.43
CA LEU A 145 -4.26 -11.86 16.82
C LEU A 145 -5.59 -11.39 16.22
N GLU A 146 -6.35 -10.55 16.91
CA GLU A 146 -7.59 -9.96 16.39
C GLU A 146 -7.31 -9.17 15.10
N SER A 147 -6.31 -8.28 15.11
CA SER A 147 -5.90 -7.55 13.90
C SER A 147 -5.42 -8.48 12.77
N TYR A 148 -4.86 -9.64 13.11
CA TYR A 148 -4.43 -10.62 12.10
C TYR A 148 -5.62 -11.34 11.46
N GLU A 149 -6.65 -11.65 12.23
CA GLU A 149 -7.88 -12.26 11.71
C GLU A 149 -8.60 -11.33 10.75
N ASP A 150 -8.72 -10.05 11.11
CA ASP A 150 -9.28 -9.02 10.25
C ASP A 150 -8.48 -8.88 8.94
N ALA A 151 -7.15 -9.01 9.02
CA ALA A 151 -6.26 -8.90 7.86
C ALA A 151 -6.19 -10.17 7.01
N LEU A 152 -6.62 -11.33 7.53
CA LEU A 152 -6.33 -12.63 6.93
C LEU A 152 -6.92 -12.77 5.52
N GLY A 153 -8.11 -12.21 5.31
CA GLY A 153 -8.82 -12.29 4.02
C GLY A 153 -8.01 -11.70 2.87
N TRP A 154 -7.52 -10.47 3.03
CA TRP A 154 -6.72 -9.80 2.00
C TRP A 154 -5.29 -10.34 1.94
N LEU A 155 -4.68 -10.70 3.08
CA LEU A 155 -3.33 -11.29 3.12
C LEU A 155 -3.24 -12.61 2.36
N LYS A 156 -4.28 -13.45 2.41
CA LYS A 156 -4.33 -14.70 1.64
C LYS A 156 -4.38 -14.47 0.13
N GLN A 157 -4.86 -13.30 -0.32
CA GLN A 157 -4.92 -12.93 -1.73
C GLN A 157 -3.60 -12.27 -2.19
N ASP A 158 -2.96 -11.49 -1.30
CA ASP A 158 -1.74 -10.74 -1.61
C ASP A 158 -0.43 -11.53 -1.45
N ALA A 159 -0.43 -12.62 -0.67
CA ALA A 159 0.78 -13.36 -0.30
C ALA A 159 0.72 -14.85 -0.65
N HIS A 160 1.88 -15.47 -0.84
CA HIS A 160 1.98 -16.92 -0.90
C HIS A 160 1.85 -17.53 0.50
N VAL A 161 0.77 -18.29 0.73
CA VAL A 161 0.45 -18.83 2.05
C VAL A 161 1.19 -20.14 2.30
N ILE A 162 1.90 -20.21 3.44
CA ILE A 162 2.50 -21.42 3.99
C ILE A 162 1.80 -21.75 5.31
N ASP A 163 1.10 -22.88 5.34
CA ASP A 163 0.55 -23.43 6.57
C ASP A 163 1.68 -23.99 7.44
N THR A 164 1.87 -23.39 8.61
CA THR A 164 2.90 -23.73 9.58
C THR A 164 2.39 -24.64 10.70
N ALA A 165 1.11 -25.02 10.72
CA ALA A 165 0.47 -25.74 11.82
C ALA A 165 1.25 -26.99 12.26
N ARG A 166 1.77 -27.73 11.28
CA ARG A 166 2.49 -29.01 11.48
C ARG A 166 3.95 -28.96 11.07
N LEU A 167 4.48 -27.77 10.77
CA LEU A 167 5.87 -27.62 10.35
C LEU A 167 6.73 -27.18 11.53
N THR A 168 7.92 -27.77 11.62
CA THR A 168 9.01 -27.20 12.42
C THR A 168 9.50 -25.89 11.78
N PRO A 169 10.24 -25.04 12.53
CA PRO A 169 10.80 -23.82 11.95
C PRO A 169 11.75 -24.08 10.76
N ARG A 170 12.46 -25.21 10.77
CA ARG A 170 13.35 -25.59 9.66
C ARG A 170 12.57 -26.03 8.43
N GLU A 171 11.58 -26.91 8.59
CA GLU A 171 10.71 -27.31 7.48
C GLU A 171 9.94 -26.11 6.90
N THR A 172 9.53 -25.17 7.76
CA THR A 172 8.94 -23.91 7.31
C THR A 172 9.91 -23.13 6.42
N ALA A 173 11.17 -22.98 6.84
CA ALA A 173 12.20 -22.31 6.04
C ALA A 173 12.51 -23.04 4.72
N GLU A 174 12.50 -24.38 4.71
CA GLU A 174 12.67 -25.19 3.50
C GLU A 174 11.52 -24.94 2.51
N ARG A 175 10.27 -24.89 2.97
CA ARG A 175 9.11 -24.54 2.15
C ARG A 175 9.16 -23.11 1.62
N ILE A 176 9.59 -22.15 2.44
CA ILE A 176 9.81 -20.76 1.98
C ILE A 176 10.85 -20.75 0.86
N ALA A 177 11.99 -21.42 1.05
CA ALA A 177 13.07 -21.43 0.07
C ALA A 177 12.65 -22.10 -1.24
N GLU A 178 11.87 -23.18 -1.18
CA GLU A 178 11.27 -23.82 -2.35
C GLU A 178 10.32 -22.87 -3.09
N ALA A 179 9.40 -22.22 -2.38
CA ALA A 179 8.47 -21.25 -2.94
C ALA A 179 9.22 -20.10 -3.64
N VAL A 180 10.23 -19.52 -2.98
CA VAL A 180 11.04 -18.43 -3.55
C VAL A 180 11.78 -18.87 -4.82
N ARG A 181 12.37 -20.08 -4.84
CA ARG A 181 13.03 -20.63 -6.04
C ARG A 181 12.06 -20.89 -7.18
N ALA A 182 10.83 -21.31 -6.87
CA ALA A 182 9.75 -21.48 -7.84
C ALA A 182 9.15 -20.15 -8.30
N GLY A 183 9.57 -19.01 -7.74
CA GLY A 183 9.04 -17.69 -8.06
C GLY A 183 7.69 -17.38 -7.41
N ALA A 184 7.22 -18.20 -6.47
CA ALA A 184 5.97 -17.99 -5.77
C ALA A 184 6.03 -16.76 -4.84
N GLY A 185 4.87 -16.14 -4.62
CA GLY A 185 4.75 -14.93 -3.79
C GLY A 185 5.26 -13.66 -4.47
N ALA A 186 5.40 -13.65 -5.80
CA ALA A 186 5.65 -12.42 -6.56
C ALA A 186 4.60 -11.37 -6.23
N CYS A 187 5.03 -10.19 -5.79
CA CYS A 187 4.17 -9.01 -5.78
C CYS A 187 4.50 -8.17 -7.01
N ASP A 188 3.71 -8.33 -8.07
CA ASP A 188 3.81 -7.50 -9.25
C ASP A 188 3.09 -6.18 -8.97
N ILE A 189 3.87 -5.13 -8.73
CA ILE A 189 3.38 -3.77 -8.49
C ILE A 189 3.99 -2.88 -9.57
N VAL A 190 3.16 -2.01 -10.16
CA VAL A 190 3.64 -1.05 -11.16
C VAL A 190 4.77 -0.20 -10.58
N GLN A 191 5.83 -0.04 -11.38
CA GLN A 191 6.99 0.76 -11.00
C GLN A 191 6.72 2.22 -11.34
N THR A 192 6.15 2.96 -10.41
CA THR A 192 5.99 4.41 -10.53
C THR A 192 7.16 5.10 -9.84
N PRO A 193 8.08 5.77 -10.56
CA PRO A 193 9.21 6.46 -9.95
C PRO A 193 8.74 7.53 -8.96
N GLU A 194 9.48 7.72 -7.86
CA GLU A 194 9.23 8.86 -6.97
C GLU A 194 9.47 10.18 -7.73
N PRO A 195 8.56 11.17 -7.62
CA PRO A 195 8.77 12.47 -8.23
C PRO A 195 10.04 13.14 -7.71
N THR A 196 10.81 13.77 -8.60
CA THR A 196 12.01 14.56 -8.26
C THR A 196 11.79 16.07 -8.43
N ALA A 197 10.59 16.47 -8.84
CA ALA A 197 10.17 17.84 -9.08
C ALA A 197 8.63 17.92 -9.00
N GLU A 198 8.09 19.13 -9.10
CA GLU A 198 6.65 19.35 -9.24
C GLU A 198 6.09 18.52 -10.40
N THR A 199 4.92 17.92 -10.17
CA THR A 199 4.28 17.05 -11.18
C THR A 199 3.03 17.70 -11.73
N LEU A 200 2.75 17.45 -12.99
CA LEU A 200 1.43 17.68 -13.58
C LEU A 200 0.71 16.33 -13.64
N ALA A 201 -0.51 16.25 -13.11
CA ALA A 201 -1.29 15.02 -13.13
C ALA A 201 -2.70 15.30 -13.67
N ALA A 202 -3.26 14.33 -14.38
CA ALA A 202 -4.58 14.40 -14.99
C ALA A 202 -5.43 13.20 -14.58
N GLY A 203 -6.55 13.48 -13.92
CA GLY A 203 -7.57 12.50 -13.59
C GLY A 203 -8.86 12.71 -14.39
N VAL A 204 -9.62 11.64 -14.60
CA VAL A 204 -10.89 11.68 -15.32
C VAL A 204 -12.00 11.17 -14.41
N LEU A 205 -13.03 11.99 -14.21
CA LEU A 205 -14.24 11.59 -13.50
C LEU A 205 -15.21 10.93 -14.47
N LEU A 206 -15.56 9.68 -14.16
CA LEU A 206 -16.51 8.86 -14.89
C LEU A 206 -17.72 8.58 -14.01
N PHE A 207 -18.91 8.61 -14.59
CA PHE A 207 -20.16 8.50 -13.84
C PHE A 207 -21.02 7.34 -14.33
N ASP A 208 -21.86 6.79 -13.47
CA ASP A 208 -22.90 5.85 -13.87
C ASP A 208 -24.25 6.56 -14.12
N ASP A 209 -25.30 5.80 -14.40
CA ASP A 209 -26.66 6.31 -14.61
C ASP A 209 -27.28 6.94 -13.35
N ALA A 210 -26.75 6.59 -12.16
CA ALA A 210 -27.16 7.15 -10.88
C ALA A 210 -26.32 8.38 -10.47
N ASP A 211 -25.45 8.89 -11.35
CA ASP A 211 -24.55 10.02 -11.11
C ASP A 211 -23.51 9.78 -10.00
N ARG A 212 -23.22 8.52 -9.70
CA ARG A 212 -22.13 8.12 -8.80
C ARG A 212 -20.80 8.19 -9.56
N VAL A 213 -19.72 8.57 -8.88
CA VAL A 213 -18.39 8.72 -9.48
C VAL A 213 -17.58 7.42 -9.37
N LEU A 214 -16.87 7.05 -10.42
CA LEU A 214 -15.95 5.91 -10.42
C LEU A 214 -14.68 6.27 -9.63
N LEU A 215 -14.41 5.46 -8.61
CA LEU A 215 -13.16 5.45 -7.86
C LEU A 215 -12.42 4.13 -8.10
N VAL A 216 -11.10 4.18 -8.04
CA VAL A 216 -10.21 3.02 -8.19
C VAL A 216 -9.33 2.85 -6.95
N ASP A 217 -8.95 1.60 -6.67
CA ASP A 217 -8.10 1.22 -5.55
C ASP A 217 -6.72 0.74 -6.04
N PRO A 218 -5.68 1.58 -5.97
CA PRO A 218 -4.34 1.24 -6.45
C PRO A 218 -3.61 0.25 -5.54
N THR A 219 -2.73 -0.57 -6.12
CA THR A 219 -1.91 -1.57 -5.39
C THR A 219 -0.62 -1.00 -4.77
N TYR A 220 -0.19 0.18 -5.22
CA TYR A 220 1.15 0.75 -4.97
C TYR A 220 1.15 1.93 -3.99
N LYS A 221 -0.01 2.37 -3.53
CA LYS A 221 -0.17 3.42 -2.52
C LYS A 221 -1.51 3.26 -1.82
N PRO A 222 -1.66 3.75 -0.58
CA PRO A 222 -2.92 3.64 0.13
C PRO A 222 -3.97 4.62 -0.39
N GLY A 223 -5.23 4.21 -0.25
CA GLY A 223 -6.41 5.05 -0.42
C GLY A 223 -6.92 5.11 -1.86
N TRP A 224 -8.25 5.21 -1.96
CA TRP A 224 -8.94 5.33 -3.24
C TRP A 224 -8.57 6.62 -3.97
N GLU A 225 -8.72 6.61 -5.29
CA GLU A 225 -8.48 7.76 -6.14
C GLU A 225 -9.31 7.76 -7.43
N PHE A 226 -9.07 8.77 -8.27
CA PHE A 226 -9.69 8.88 -9.59
C PHE A 226 -8.80 8.18 -10.61
N PRO A 227 -9.38 7.57 -11.65
CA PRO A 227 -8.60 7.07 -12.79
C PRO A 227 -7.74 8.19 -13.36
N GLY A 228 -6.46 7.93 -13.58
CA GLY A 228 -5.52 8.95 -14.01
C GLY A 228 -4.11 8.83 -13.45
N GLY A 229 -3.22 9.64 -14.02
CA GLY A 229 -1.79 9.55 -13.75
C GLY A 229 -1.03 10.84 -14.03
N VAL A 230 0.29 10.73 -14.01
CA VAL A 230 1.21 11.83 -14.28
C VAL A 230 1.23 12.11 -15.78
N VAL A 231 1.17 13.39 -16.15
CA VAL A 231 1.28 13.83 -17.55
C VAL A 231 2.73 13.68 -17.99
N GLU A 232 2.95 12.96 -19.10
CA GLU A 232 4.29 12.75 -19.63
C GLU A 232 4.88 14.01 -20.30
N PRO A 233 6.22 14.14 -20.40
CA PRO A 233 6.85 15.25 -21.08
C PRO A 233 6.37 15.40 -22.54
N GLY A 234 5.79 16.56 -22.86
CA GLY A 234 5.25 16.86 -24.19
C GLY A 234 3.82 16.35 -24.43
N GLU A 235 3.21 15.70 -23.45
CA GLU A 235 1.84 15.19 -23.52
C GLU A 235 0.82 16.27 -23.12
N PRO A 236 -0.27 16.46 -23.88
CA PRO A 236 -1.38 17.32 -23.45
C PRO A 236 -2.12 16.71 -22.23
N PRO A 237 -2.44 17.47 -21.17
CA PRO A 237 -3.02 16.90 -19.95
C PRO A 237 -4.35 16.15 -20.15
N ALA A 238 -5.21 16.65 -21.03
CA ALA A 238 -6.45 15.94 -21.36
C ALA A 238 -6.18 14.60 -22.06
N ARG A 239 -5.10 14.50 -22.84
CA ARG A 239 -4.70 13.25 -23.51
C ARG A 239 -4.07 12.26 -22.53
N ALA A 240 -3.30 12.75 -21.57
CA ALA A 240 -2.80 11.93 -20.46
C ALA A 240 -3.96 11.27 -19.71
N GLY A 241 -4.96 12.03 -19.27
CA GLY A 241 -6.12 11.45 -18.58
C GLY A 241 -6.87 10.40 -19.42
N LEU A 242 -6.97 10.60 -20.74
CA LEU A 242 -7.58 9.62 -21.65
C LEU A 242 -6.73 8.34 -21.82
N ARG A 243 -5.40 8.49 -21.91
CA ARG A 243 -4.45 7.37 -21.98
C ARG A 243 -4.57 6.53 -20.72
N GLU A 244 -4.49 7.15 -19.56
CA GLU A 244 -4.60 6.49 -18.25
C GLU A 244 -5.92 5.75 -18.09
N VAL A 245 -7.07 6.36 -18.43
CA VAL A 245 -8.37 5.65 -18.43
C VAL A 245 -8.37 4.43 -19.37
N THR A 246 -7.68 4.51 -20.52
CA THR A 246 -7.59 3.38 -21.44
C THR A 246 -6.71 2.27 -20.87
N GLU A 247 -5.57 2.63 -20.27
CA GLU A 247 -4.59 1.69 -19.70
C GLU A 247 -5.13 1.02 -18.43
N GLU A 248 -5.71 1.81 -17.52
CA GLU A 248 -6.21 1.38 -16.22
C GLU A 248 -7.56 0.67 -16.29
N LEU A 249 -8.45 1.10 -17.19
CA LEU A 249 -9.84 0.64 -17.20
C LEU A 249 -10.27 -0.07 -18.49
N GLY A 250 -9.43 -0.05 -19.53
CA GLY A 250 -9.79 -0.55 -20.85
C GLY A 250 -10.84 0.29 -21.59
N ILE A 251 -11.17 1.48 -21.08
CA ILE A 251 -12.23 2.33 -21.62
C ILE A 251 -11.66 3.36 -22.58
N GLN A 252 -12.19 3.38 -23.81
CA GLN A 252 -11.87 4.43 -24.77
C GLN A 252 -12.94 5.52 -24.76
N LEU A 253 -12.55 6.74 -24.39
CA LEU A 253 -13.41 7.92 -24.52
C LEU A 253 -13.11 8.62 -25.85
N HIS A 254 -14.14 8.83 -26.68
CA HIS A 254 -13.96 9.34 -28.04
C HIS A 254 -13.98 10.87 -28.17
N SER A 255 -14.34 11.56 -27.09
CA SER A 255 -14.41 13.03 -27.05
C SER A 255 -13.37 13.58 -26.07
N PRO A 256 -12.73 14.72 -26.38
CA PRO A 256 -11.84 15.37 -25.42
C PRO A 256 -12.64 15.74 -24.17
N PRO A 257 -12.21 15.32 -22.97
CA PRO A 257 -12.97 15.51 -21.75
C PRO A 257 -12.89 16.99 -21.33
N ARG A 258 -13.96 17.50 -20.71
CA ARG A 258 -14.03 18.92 -20.31
C ARG A 258 -13.29 19.13 -18.99
N LEU A 259 -12.51 20.19 -18.87
CA LEU A 259 -11.84 20.52 -17.61
C LEU A 259 -12.88 20.89 -16.55
N LEU A 260 -12.80 20.26 -15.38
CA LEU A 260 -13.62 20.56 -14.20
C LEU A 260 -12.84 21.39 -13.19
N VAL A 261 -11.65 20.94 -12.83
CA VAL A 261 -10.83 21.57 -11.80
C VAL A 261 -9.37 21.62 -12.25
N LEU A 262 -8.74 22.76 -12.00
CA LEU A 262 -7.29 22.90 -11.86
C LEU A 262 -7.01 23.16 -10.38
N ASP A 263 -6.18 22.34 -9.74
CA ASP A 263 -5.83 22.47 -8.33
C ASP A 263 -4.31 22.49 -8.17
N TRP A 264 -3.80 23.58 -7.60
CA TRP A 264 -2.40 23.70 -7.23
C TRP A 264 -2.16 23.11 -5.84
N GLU A 265 -1.35 22.07 -5.78
CA GLU A 265 -0.90 21.46 -4.52
C GLU A 265 0.46 22.07 -4.12
N PRO A 266 0.56 22.70 -2.93
CA PRO A 266 1.82 23.26 -2.46
C PRO A 266 2.86 22.16 -2.20
N PRO A 267 4.16 22.45 -2.38
CA PRO A 267 5.22 21.55 -1.96
C PRO A 267 5.20 21.39 -0.43
N VAL A 268 5.24 20.14 0.03
CA VAL A 268 5.38 19.79 1.45
C VAL A 268 6.52 18.78 1.54
N PRO A 269 7.72 19.18 1.98
CA PRO A 269 8.89 18.30 2.02
C PRO A 269 8.59 16.95 2.69
N PRO A 270 8.98 15.82 2.08
CA PRO A 270 9.84 15.69 0.89
C PRO A 270 9.10 15.86 -0.47
N GLY A 271 7.77 16.00 -0.46
CA GLY A 271 6.96 16.09 -1.66
C GLY A 271 7.12 17.43 -2.36
N PHE A 272 7.09 17.39 -3.69
CA PHE A 272 7.28 18.56 -4.54
C PHE A 272 5.97 19.28 -4.88
N GLY A 273 4.80 18.69 -4.59
CA GLY A 273 3.51 19.27 -4.98
C GLY A 273 3.29 19.23 -6.50
N GLY A 274 2.60 20.24 -7.02
CA GLY A 274 2.39 20.44 -8.45
C GLY A 274 0.95 20.77 -8.82
N LEU A 275 0.55 20.46 -10.05
CA LEU A 275 -0.77 20.75 -10.58
C LEU A 275 -1.58 19.46 -10.77
N ARG A 276 -2.85 19.48 -10.34
CA ARG A 276 -3.82 18.40 -10.53
C ARG A 276 -4.96 18.90 -11.37
N MET A 277 -5.23 18.21 -12.47
CA MET A 277 -6.33 18.52 -13.38
C MET A 277 -7.36 17.40 -13.30
N LEU A 278 -8.63 17.73 -13.09
CA LEU A 278 -9.72 16.78 -13.22
C LEU A 278 -10.58 17.10 -14.42
N PHE A 279 -10.88 16.10 -15.23
CA PHE A 279 -11.70 16.21 -16.42
C PHE A 279 -13.00 15.42 -16.28
N ASP A 280 -14.07 15.90 -16.93
CA ASP A 280 -15.35 15.23 -17.08
C ASP A 280 -15.26 14.23 -18.24
N GLY A 281 -15.16 12.95 -17.90
CA GLY A 281 -15.19 11.84 -18.86
C GLY A 281 -16.61 11.42 -19.25
N GLY A 282 -17.64 11.99 -18.61
CA GLY A 282 -19.03 11.70 -18.88
C GLY A 282 -19.55 10.43 -18.21
N ARG A 283 -20.69 9.94 -18.70
CA ARG A 283 -21.35 8.73 -18.18
C ARG A 283 -20.89 7.50 -18.94
N LEU A 284 -20.67 6.42 -18.22
CA LEU A 284 -20.41 5.10 -18.77
C LEU A 284 -21.72 4.34 -18.94
N ALA A 285 -21.95 3.79 -20.13
CA ALA A 285 -23.07 2.90 -20.37
C ALA A 285 -22.88 1.57 -19.62
N GLY A 286 -23.99 0.88 -19.30
CA GLY A 286 -23.95 -0.38 -18.55
C GLY A 286 -23.09 -1.49 -19.19
N GLU A 287 -22.89 -1.49 -20.51
CA GLU A 287 -21.96 -2.41 -21.18
C GLU A 287 -20.50 -2.07 -20.88
N GLN A 288 -20.11 -0.79 -20.96
CA GLN A 288 -18.76 -0.32 -20.64
C GLN A 288 -18.39 -0.60 -19.17
N ILE A 289 -19.37 -0.51 -18.25
CA ILE A 289 -19.15 -0.83 -16.84
C ILE A 289 -18.85 -2.33 -16.63
N ARG A 290 -19.47 -3.22 -17.41
CA ARG A 290 -19.22 -4.67 -17.31
C ARG A 290 -17.86 -5.07 -17.86
N ASP A 291 -17.39 -4.34 -18.86
CA ASP A 291 -16.12 -4.60 -19.54
C ASP A 291 -14.94 -3.84 -18.91
N LEU A 292 -15.14 -3.22 -17.74
CA LEU A 292 -14.09 -2.57 -16.97
C LEU A 292 -12.96 -3.57 -16.69
N LEU A 293 -11.80 -3.30 -17.27
CA LEU A 293 -10.59 -4.04 -16.98
C LEU A 293 -9.95 -3.47 -15.73
N LEU A 294 -9.35 -4.36 -14.93
CA LEU A 294 -8.49 -3.98 -13.82
C LEU A 294 -7.14 -4.65 -14.05
N PRO A 295 -6.10 -3.90 -14.46
CA PRO A 295 -4.76 -4.43 -14.51
C PRO A 295 -4.33 -4.76 -13.09
N GLY A 296 -4.32 -6.06 -12.75
CA GLY A 296 -4.06 -6.56 -11.40
C GLY A 296 -2.79 -6.02 -10.72
N PRO A 297 -1.69 -5.72 -11.44
CA PRO A 297 -0.51 -5.08 -10.84
C PRO A 297 -0.68 -3.62 -10.44
N GLU A 298 -1.71 -2.93 -10.95
CA GLU A 298 -1.92 -1.49 -10.78
C GLU A 298 -3.15 -1.19 -9.92
N LEU A 299 -4.27 -1.85 -10.23
CA LEU A 299 -5.55 -1.64 -9.58
C LEU A 299 -6.10 -2.95 -9.02
N ARG A 300 -6.52 -2.91 -7.75
CA ARG A 300 -7.16 -4.03 -7.04
C ARG A 300 -8.66 -4.08 -7.22
N GLY A 301 -9.28 -2.91 -7.41
CA GLY A 301 -10.72 -2.77 -7.40
C GLY A 301 -11.18 -1.43 -7.95
N TRP A 302 -12.47 -1.36 -8.24
CA TRP A 302 -13.17 -0.14 -8.58
C TRP A 302 -14.52 -0.09 -7.88
N ARG A 303 -15.06 1.12 -7.68
CA ARG A 303 -16.41 1.33 -7.12
C ARG A 303 -17.00 2.62 -7.64
N PHE A 304 -18.28 2.59 -8.01
CA PHE A 304 -19.08 3.80 -8.13
C PHE A 304 -19.58 4.24 -6.76
N ALA A 305 -19.23 5.46 -6.37
CA ALA A 305 -19.53 6.03 -5.06
C ALA A 305 -20.38 7.31 -5.20
N THR A 306 -21.34 7.51 -4.29
CA THR A 306 -21.94 8.84 -4.11
C THR A 306 -20.91 9.82 -3.56
N GLU A 307 -21.24 11.12 -3.56
CA GLU A 307 -20.42 12.13 -2.91
C GLU A 307 -20.22 11.83 -1.41
N GLU A 308 -21.25 11.33 -0.73
CA GLU A 308 -21.18 10.97 0.69
C GLU A 308 -20.30 9.75 0.91
N GLU A 309 -20.47 8.68 0.11
CA GLU A 309 -19.62 7.49 0.19
C GLU A 309 -18.15 7.82 -0.11
N ALA A 310 -17.90 8.70 -1.08
CA ALA A 310 -16.55 9.11 -1.45
C ALA A 310 -15.83 9.86 -0.31
N ALA A 311 -16.56 10.51 0.60
CA ALA A 311 -15.97 11.19 1.75
C ALA A 311 -15.27 10.23 2.72
N ASP A 312 -15.76 9.00 2.83
CA ASP A 312 -15.19 7.95 3.67
C ASP A 312 -14.11 7.14 2.95
N MET A 313 -14.10 7.19 1.61
CA MET A 313 -13.17 6.40 0.78
C MET A 313 -11.91 7.16 0.37
N LEU A 314 -12.04 8.47 0.09
CA LEU A 314 -10.96 9.29 -0.44
C LEU A 314 -10.17 9.98 0.69
N PRO A 315 -8.85 10.13 0.54
CA PRO A 315 -8.08 11.04 1.40
C PRO A 315 -8.66 12.47 1.37
N PRO A 316 -8.60 13.24 2.49
CA PRO A 316 -9.27 14.53 2.61
C PRO A 316 -8.98 15.53 1.48
N VAL A 317 -7.73 15.57 0.99
CA VAL A 317 -7.31 16.44 -0.13
C VAL A 317 -8.02 16.05 -1.44
N ARG A 318 -8.07 14.75 -1.75
CA ARG A 318 -8.75 14.25 -2.96
C ARG A 318 -10.25 14.40 -2.86
N TRP A 319 -10.82 14.16 -1.67
CA TRP A 319 -12.22 14.44 -1.41
C TRP A 319 -12.54 15.91 -1.70
N ASN A 320 -11.87 16.87 -1.06
CA ASN A 320 -12.10 18.30 -1.33
C ASN A 320 -12.02 18.65 -2.83
N ARG A 321 -11.10 18.04 -3.57
CA ARG A 321 -11.00 18.21 -5.03
C ARG A 321 -12.21 17.65 -5.79
N LEU A 322 -12.64 16.42 -5.51
CA LEU A 322 -13.85 15.82 -6.10
C LEU A 322 -15.05 16.73 -5.87
N ARG A 323 -15.18 17.22 -4.64
CA ARG A 323 -16.25 18.09 -4.20
C ARG A 323 -16.45 19.28 -5.12
N TRP A 324 -15.38 20.00 -5.39
CA TRP A 324 -15.40 21.16 -6.28
C TRP A 324 -15.52 20.76 -7.75
N ALA A 325 -14.97 19.62 -8.16
CA ALA A 325 -15.17 19.11 -9.51
C ALA A 325 -16.64 18.79 -9.82
N LEU A 326 -17.39 18.25 -8.86
CA LEU A 326 -18.84 18.05 -8.99
C LEU A 326 -19.58 19.38 -9.16
N ARG A 327 -19.22 20.41 -8.38
CA ARG A 327 -19.84 21.75 -8.50
C ARG A 327 -19.47 22.43 -9.82
N ALA A 328 -18.24 22.26 -10.28
CA ALA A 328 -17.78 22.73 -11.59
C ALA A 328 -18.60 22.09 -12.73
N ARG A 329 -18.89 20.78 -12.61
CA ARG A 329 -19.72 20.03 -13.55
C ARG A 329 -21.16 20.54 -13.58
N GLU A 330 -21.77 20.76 -12.42
CA GLU A 330 -23.12 21.33 -12.29
C GLU A 330 -23.22 22.75 -12.87
N GLN A 331 -22.20 23.58 -12.64
CA GLN A 331 -22.15 24.97 -13.13
C GLN A 331 -21.74 25.07 -14.60
N GLY A 332 -21.23 24.00 -15.20
CA GLY A 332 -20.72 24.00 -16.57
C GLY A 332 -19.50 24.89 -16.79
N ARG A 333 -18.72 25.17 -15.74
CA ARG A 333 -17.50 26.00 -15.81
C ARG A 333 -16.36 25.40 -14.97
N PRO A 334 -15.09 25.47 -15.44
CA PRO A 334 -13.96 25.04 -14.63
C PRO A 334 -13.77 25.90 -13.38
N LEU A 335 -13.26 25.30 -12.31
CA LEU A 335 -12.85 26.00 -11.09
C LEU A 335 -11.34 25.93 -10.90
N ASN A 336 -10.75 27.03 -10.45
CA ASN A 336 -9.36 27.07 -10.01
C ASN A 336 -9.30 26.88 -8.50
N LEU A 337 -8.45 25.99 -8.02
CA LEU A 337 -8.25 25.71 -6.61
C LEU A 337 -6.78 25.89 -6.24
N GLU A 338 -6.56 26.30 -4.99
CA GLU A 338 -5.25 26.29 -4.34
C GLU A 338 -5.37 25.44 -3.06
N ALA A 339 -4.61 24.36 -2.98
CA ALA A 339 -4.65 23.37 -1.91
C ALA A 339 -6.08 22.85 -1.64
N GLY A 340 -6.87 22.62 -2.70
CA GLY A 340 -8.25 22.15 -2.59
C GLY A 340 -9.27 23.22 -2.18
N VAL A 341 -8.89 24.50 -2.14
CA VAL A 341 -9.76 25.64 -1.83
C VAL A 341 -10.00 26.47 -3.10
N PRO A 342 -11.25 26.79 -3.47
CA PRO A 342 -11.51 27.57 -4.68
C PRO A 342 -11.01 29.00 -4.55
N VAL A 343 -10.44 29.50 -5.64
CA VAL A 343 -9.96 30.88 -5.77
C VAL A 343 -10.63 31.55 -6.97
N GLY A 344 -11.14 32.77 -6.73
CA GLY A 344 -11.89 33.57 -7.73
C GLY A 344 -13.38 33.22 -7.82
#